data_AF-A0A3D4FBX0-F1
#
_entry.id   AF-A0A3D4FBX0-F1
#
_cell.length_a   1.000
_cell.length_b   1.000
_cell.length_c   1.000
_cell.angle_alpha   90.00
_cell.angle_beta   90.00
_cell.angle_gamma   90.00
#
_symmetry.space_group_name_H-M   'P 1'
#
loop_
_entity.id
_entity.type
_entity.pdbx_description
1 polymer ?
#
loop_
_entity_poly.entity_id
_entity_poly.type
_entity_poly.pdbx_seq_one_letter_code
_entity_poly.pdbx_strand_id
1 'polypeptide(L)'
;MELPQGSSLISNPFQSGSNLVSSLFSDVPDGFTVSKLMNSEWQGSVWSADSSSWSVPEMTLTPGEGARVDSPEPYQWFTSGKPLVGSLVNWVPAGDSVKASRLALAGLIESELGLQVPEGTTLSTIDGEGTLATLGVYLNAETGWLWTSGEEFSLDVGEAIIISSSSAFDWTQTFDVEGVENPLSLAQVPSEQTLVEGSPLLLEAVAEGADNLAYQWQKDGVDIPGAKSAVLSIESVALSDAGHYAVVASSGGSAVRSLPVSVSVEPKVVEPPASPTLTIAVDGRLIEVTILGEVGQSYQLQGTEDFQTWFDRGGALVNENGTVTFRDRVSRGKGRYYRAIVLE
;
A
#
# COMPACT_ATOMS: atom_id res chain seq x y z
N MET A 1 -11.43 -23.67 -29.10
CA MET A 1 -10.63 -23.21 -30.26
C MET A 1 -10.16 -24.45 -31.02
N GLU A 2 -10.23 -24.45 -32.34
CA GLU A 2 -9.57 -25.51 -33.13
C GLU A 2 -8.12 -25.10 -33.38
N LEU A 3 -7.18 -25.93 -32.95
CA LEU A 3 -5.77 -25.76 -33.25
C LEU A 3 -5.45 -26.58 -34.49
N PRO A 4 -4.98 -25.94 -35.59
CA PRO A 4 -4.55 -26.67 -36.77
C PRO A 4 -3.32 -27.54 -36.46
N GLN A 5 -3.02 -28.47 -37.37
CA GLN A 5 -1.71 -29.09 -37.39
C GLN A 5 -0.64 -28.01 -37.59
N GLY A 6 0.47 -28.13 -36.85
CA GLY A 6 1.57 -27.18 -36.88
C GLY A 6 1.50 -26.18 -35.72
N SER A 7 1.97 -24.97 -35.96
CA SER A 7 2.16 -23.95 -34.94
C SER A 7 0.93 -23.06 -34.72
N SER A 8 0.68 -22.67 -33.48
CA SER A 8 -0.31 -21.65 -33.13
C SER A 8 0.13 -20.86 -31.90
N LEU A 9 -0.30 -19.60 -31.81
CA LEU A 9 -0.12 -18.78 -30.60
C LEU A 9 -1.41 -18.78 -29.81
N ILE A 10 -1.32 -19.23 -28.56
CA ILE A 10 -2.47 -19.38 -27.69
C ILE A 10 -2.21 -18.71 -26.35
N SER A 11 -3.28 -18.43 -25.63
CA SER A 11 -3.23 -17.98 -24.25
C SER A 11 -4.35 -18.58 -23.44
N ASN A 12 -4.09 -18.78 -22.15
CA ASN A 12 -5.12 -19.10 -21.19
C ASN A 12 -5.77 -17.79 -20.69
N PRO A 13 -7.04 -17.49 -20.98
CA PRO A 13 -7.71 -16.30 -20.45
C PRO A 13 -8.30 -16.53 -19.04
N PHE A 14 -8.29 -17.76 -18.52
CA PHE A 14 -9.02 -18.14 -17.30
C PHE A 14 -8.11 -18.53 -16.15
N GLN A 15 -8.49 -18.14 -14.93
CA GLN A 15 -7.87 -18.70 -13.74
C GLN A 15 -8.44 -20.09 -13.48
N SER A 16 -7.58 -21.12 -13.53
CA SER A 16 -7.94 -22.52 -13.35
C SER A 16 -7.08 -23.18 -12.28
N GLY A 17 -7.41 -22.96 -11.00
CA GLY A 17 -6.72 -23.62 -9.87
C GLY A 17 -5.19 -23.43 -9.87
N SER A 18 -4.47 -24.36 -10.51
CA SER A 18 -3.00 -24.39 -10.66
C SER A 18 -2.47 -23.77 -11.97
N ASN A 19 -3.29 -23.59 -13.01
CA ASN A 19 -2.88 -23.18 -14.37
C ASN A 19 -1.73 -24.02 -14.96
N LEU A 20 -1.56 -25.27 -14.52
CA LEU A 20 -0.55 -26.17 -15.07
C LEU A 20 -0.88 -26.52 -16.52
N VAL A 21 0.14 -26.60 -17.38
CA VAL A 21 -0.01 -27.05 -18.77
C VAL A 21 -0.72 -28.39 -18.84
N SER A 22 -0.41 -29.32 -17.93
CA SER A 22 -1.07 -30.62 -17.81
C SER A 22 -2.56 -30.56 -17.47
N SER A 23 -3.03 -29.46 -16.91
CA SER A 23 -4.46 -29.23 -16.62
C SER A 23 -5.18 -28.47 -17.73
N LEU A 24 -4.45 -27.67 -18.52
CA LEU A 24 -4.98 -26.89 -19.63
C LEU A 24 -5.05 -27.70 -20.93
N PHE A 25 -4.19 -28.71 -21.05
CA PHE A 25 -4.06 -29.58 -22.22
C PHE A 25 -4.17 -31.03 -21.79
N SER A 26 -5.36 -31.60 -21.97
CA SER A 26 -5.70 -33.00 -21.69
C SER A 26 -5.91 -33.77 -22.98
N ASP A 27 -5.49 -35.03 -23.03
CA ASP A 27 -5.69 -35.91 -24.19
C ASP A 27 -5.08 -35.35 -25.49
N VAL A 28 -3.91 -34.70 -25.39
CA VAL A 28 -3.17 -34.19 -26.55
C VAL A 28 -2.42 -35.30 -27.30
N PRO A 29 -2.16 -35.13 -28.61
CA PRO A 29 -1.38 -36.06 -29.42
C PRO A 29 0.06 -36.24 -28.90
N ASP A 30 0.65 -37.42 -29.13
CA ASP A 30 2.07 -37.66 -28.84
C ASP A 30 2.97 -36.67 -29.60
N GLY A 31 3.90 -36.03 -28.90
CA GLY A 31 4.77 -35.00 -29.47
C GLY A 31 4.18 -33.58 -29.48
N PHE A 32 2.97 -33.37 -28.94
CA PHE A 32 2.42 -32.02 -28.74
C PHE A 32 3.33 -31.18 -27.84
N THR A 33 3.62 -29.94 -28.24
CA THR A 33 4.49 -29.05 -27.47
C THR A 33 3.77 -27.80 -27.01
N VAL A 34 4.17 -27.28 -25.84
CA VAL A 34 3.79 -25.95 -25.35
C VAL A 34 5.07 -25.22 -24.99
N SER A 35 5.32 -24.08 -25.62
CA SER A 35 6.57 -23.31 -25.50
C SER A 35 6.32 -21.86 -25.12
N LYS A 36 7.07 -21.34 -24.15
CA LYS A 36 7.11 -19.92 -23.80
C LYS A 36 8.32 -19.26 -24.46
N LEU A 37 8.15 -18.02 -24.90
CA LEU A 37 9.26 -17.20 -25.40
C LEU A 37 9.97 -16.54 -24.22
N MET A 38 11.24 -16.85 -24.03
CA MET A 38 12.08 -16.27 -22.97
C MET A 38 13.43 -15.91 -23.57
N ASN A 39 13.84 -14.64 -23.47
CA ASN A 39 15.10 -14.13 -24.03
C ASN A 39 15.26 -14.45 -25.54
N SER A 40 14.19 -14.27 -26.32
CA SER A 40 14.14 -14.59 -27.75
C SER A 40 14.34 -16.08 -28.11
N GLU A 41 14.26 -16.99 -27.14
CA GLU A 41 14.29 -18.43 -27.36
C GLU A 41 13.00 -19.11 -26.87
N TRP A 42 12.53 -20.11 -27.61
CA TRP A 42 11.38 -20.91 -27.22
C TRP A 42 11.81 -22.01 -26.25
N GLN A 43 11.24 -21.98 -25.05
CA GLN A 43 11.46 -23.00 -24.03
C GLN A 43 10.14 -23.70 -23.75
N GLY A 44 10.09 -25.01 -24.00
CA GLY A 44 8.83 -25.74 -24.00
C GLY A 44 8.84 -27.08 -23.29
N SER A 45 7.63 -27.54 -23.04
CA SER A 45 7.29 -28.86 -22.53
C SER A 45 6.68 -29.68 -23.67
N VAL A 46 7.05 -30.95 -23.74
CA VAL A 46 6.56 -31.89 -24.77
C VAL A 46 5.78 -33.00 -24.09
N TRP A 47 4.62 -33.33 -24.65
CA TRP A 47 3.82 -34.47 -24.21
C TRP A 47 4.36 -35.77 -24.81
N SER A 48 4.51 -36.79 -23.97
CA SER A 48 4.78 -38.17 -24.40
C SER A 48 3.64 -39.09 -23.99
N ALA A 49 3.03 -39.77 -24.97
CA ALA A 49 1.99 -40.75 -24.75
C ALA A 49 2.53 -42.01 -24.05
N ASP A 50 3.76 -42.42 -24.37
CA ASP A 50 4.41 -43.60 -23.78
C ASP A 50 4.56 -43.49 -22.26
N SER A 51 4.93 -42.31 -21.76
CA SER A 51 5.07 -42.06 -20.31
C SER A 51 3.86 -41.36 -19.70
N SER A 52 2.87 -40.97 -20.52
CA SER A 52 1.70 -40.18 -20.10
C SER A 52 2.09 -38.94 -19.28
N SER A 53 3.14 -38.24 -19.73
CA SER A 53 3.73 -37.14 -18.97
C SER A 53 4.28 -36.04 -19.86
N TRP A 54 4.24 -34.82 -19.34
CA TRP A 54 4.94 -33.65 -19.88
C TRP A 54 6.43 -33.67 -19.47
N SER A 55 7.33 -33.29 -20.38
CA SER A 55 8.78 -33.22 -20.11
C SER A 55 9.14 -32.17 -19.05
N VAL A 56 8.34 -31.10 -18.94
CA VAL A 56 8.40 -30.09 -17.88
C VAL A 56 7.03 -30.05 -17.17
N PRO A 57 6.81 -30.87 -16.14
CA PRO A 57 5.48 -31.05 -15.54
C PRO A 57 5.01 -29.84 -14.72
N GLU A 58 5.93 -29.01 -14.24
CA GLU A 58 5.66 -27.80 -13.46
C GLU A 58 5.36 -26.56 -14.32
N MET A 59 5.36 -26.71 -15.66
CA MET A 59 5.09 -25.59 -16.55
C MET A 59 3.65 -25.11 -16.36
N THR A 60 3.49 -23.80 -16.18
CA THR A 60 2.18 -23.14 -16.02
C THR A 60 1.94 -22.15 -17.14
N LEU A 61 0.67 -21.84 -17.41
CA LEU A 61 0.27 -20.73 -18.29
C LEU A 61 -0.76 -19.88 -17.55
N THR A 62 -0.28 -18.84 -16.88
CA THR A 62 -1.13 -17.94 -16.08
C THR A 62 -1.95 -17.02 -16.98
N PRO A 63 -3.09 -16.48 -16.49
CA PRO A 63 -3.93 -15.64 -17.31
C PRO A 63 -3.23 -14.41 -17.90
N GLY A 64 -3.22 -14.30 -19.23
CA GLY A 64 -2.54 -13.24 -19.99
C GLY A 64 -1.14 -13.58 -20.47
N GLU A 65 -0.57 -14.70 -20.03
CA GLU A 65 0.63 -15.26 -20.68
C GLU A 65 0.22 -15.95 -21.97
N GLY A 66 0.96 -15.70 -23.04
CA GLY A 66 0.85 -16.45 -24.28
C GLY A 66 1.92 -17.56 -24.37
N ALA A 67 1.63 -18.57 -25.17
CA ALA A 67 2.55 -19.64 -25.53
C ALA A 67 2.40 -19.98 -27.01
N ARG A 68 3.46 -20.53 -27.60
CA ARG A 68 3.38 -21.27 -28.86
C ARG A 68 3.03 -22.70 -28.54
N VAL A 69 2.10 -23.26 -29.30
CA VAL A 69 1.82 -24.69 -29.32
C VAL A 69 2.18 -25.25 -30.68
N ASP A 70 2.82 -26.41 -30.70
CA ASP A 70 3.03 -27.17 -31.93
C ASP A 70 2.28 -28.49 -31.82
N SER A 71 1.25 -28.65 -32.65
CA SER A 71 0.38 -29.82 -32.66
C SER A 71 0.71 -30.73 -33.85
N PRO A 72 1.09 -32.00 -33.63
CA PRO A 72 1.37 -32.94 -34.71
C PRO A 72 0.15 -33.28 -35.59
N GLU A 73 -1.06 -33.08 -35.07
CA GLU A 73 -2.34 -33.26 -35.75
C GLU A 73 -3.34 -32.21 -35.25
N PRO A 74 -4.46 -31.95 -35.95
CA PRO A 74 -5.46 -30.99 -35.48
C PRO A 74 -6.01 -31.38 -34.10
N TYR A 75 -6.12 -30.40 -33.20
CA TYR A 75 -6.57 -30.63 -31.83
C TYR A 75 -7.61 -29.59 -31.41
N GLN A 76 -8.73 -30.06 -30.85
CA GLN A 76 -9.76 -29.17 -30.33
C GLN A 76 -9.46 -28.80 -28.89
N TRP A 77 -9.02 -27.56 -28.69
CA TRP A 77 -8.69 -27.06 -27.36
C TRP A 77 -9.90 -26.45 -26.67
N PHE A 78 -10.22 -27.00 -25.50
CA PHE A 78 -11.21 -26.44 -24.57
C PHE A 78 -10.49 -25.92 -23.34
N THR A 79 -10.72 -24.65 -23.02
CA THR A 79 -10.32 -24.07 -21.75
C THR A 79 -11.57 -23.62 -21.00
N SER A 80 -11.58 -23.82 -19.69
CA SER A 80 -12.67 -23.41 -18.81
C SER A 80 -12.08 -22.96 -17.48
N GLY A 81 -12.72 -21.99 -16.84
CA GLY A 81 -12.26 -21.49 -15.56
C GLY A 81 -13.01 -20.23 -15.17
N LYS A 82 -12.52 -19.56 -14.13
CA LYS A 82 -13.12 -18.29 -13.69
C LYS A 82 -12.54 -17.16 -14.53
N PRO A 83 -13.37 -16.32 -15.16
CA PRO A 83 -12.89 -15.10 -15.79
C PRO A 83 -12.30 -14.18 -14.72
N LEU A 84 -11.28 -13.42 -15.11
CA LEU A 84 -10.76 -12.36 -14.28
C LEU A 84 -11.63 -11.11 -14.45
N VAL A 85 -11.86 -10.38 -13.36
CA VAL A 85 -12.70 -9.17 -13.31
C VAL A 85 -11.93 -8.01 -12.71
N GLY A 86 -12.31 -6.78 -13.08
CA GLY A 86 -11.68 -5.54 -12.63
C GLY A 86 -10.59 -5.03 -13.57
N SER A 87 -9.68 -4.22 -13.03
CA SER A 87 -8.51 -3.71 -13.77
C SER A 87 -7.40 -4.76 -13.78
N LEU A 88 -7.17 -5.36 -14.94
CA LEU A 88 -6.22 -6.44 -15.14
C LEU A 88 -4.97 -5.91 -15.80
N VAL A 89 -3.87 -5.89 -15.06
CA VAL A 89 -2.56 -5.49 -15.60
C VAL A 89 -1.83 -6.70 -16.18
N ASN A 90 -1.52 -6.68 -17.47
CA ASN A 90 -0.62 -7.64 -18.12
C ASN A 90 0.73 -6.96 -18.38
N TRP A 91 1.73 -7.28 -17.57
CA TRP A 91 3.06 -6.71 -17.73
C TRP A 91 3.75 -7.25 -18.98
N VAL A 92 4.27 -6.36 -19.82
CA VAL A 92 5.01 -6.66 -21.05
C VAL A 92 6.49 -6.28 -20.88
N PRO A 93 7.44 -7.23 -20.97
CA PRO A 93 8.87 -6.92 -20.89
C PRO A 93 9.37 -6.16 -22.12
N ALA A 94 10.57 -5.55 -21.99
CA ALA A 94 11.33 -5.14 -23.16
C ALA A 94 11.84 -6.38 -23.93
N GLY A 95 11.93 -6.28 -25.25
CA GLY A 95 12.22 -7.39 -26.17
C GLY A 95 10.95 -8.05 -26.69
N ASP A 96 11.09 -9.31 -27.11
CA ASP A 96 9.98 -10.10 -27.63
C ASP A 96 9.27 -10.83 -26.50
N SER A 97 7.93 -10.79 -26.52
CA SER A 97 7.11 -11.57 -25.60
C SER A 97 5.81 -12.02 -26.25
N VAL A 98 5.32 -13.19 -25.85
CA VAL A 98 4.00 -13.66 -26.29
C VAL A 98 2.97 -13.23 -25.26
N LYS A 99 2.01 -12.43 -25.69
CA LYS A 99 0.99 -11.82 -24.84
C LYS A 99 -0.38 -11.96 -25.46
N ALA A 100 -1.39 -11.89 -24.61
CA ALA A 100 -2.77 -11.94 -25.00
C ALA A 100 -3.62 -11.08 -24.07
N SER A 101 -4.89 -10.97 -24.44
CA SER A 101 -5.90 -10.43 -23.56
C SER A 101 -6.06 -11.31 -22.31
N ARG A 102 -6.02 -10.68 -21.13
CA ARG A 102 -6.47 -11.25 -19.85
C ARG A 102 -7.98 -11.30 -19.75
N LEU A 103 -8.70 -10.66 -20.67
CA LEU A 103 -10.15 -10.73 -20.77
C LEU A 103 -10.55 -12.01 -21.52
N ALA A 104 -11.63 -12.64 -21.08
CA ALA A 104 -12.29 -13.71 -21.84
C ALA A 104 -13.19 -13.14 -22.95
N LEU A 105 -12.69 -12.12 -23.67
CA LEU A 105 -13.41 -11.38 -24.70
C LEU A 105 -12.50 -11.18 -25.92
N ALA A 106 -13.05 -11.37 -27.11
CA ALA A 106 -12.40 -11.03 -28.37
C ALA A 106 -12.59 -9.54 -28.67
N GLY A 107 -11.64 -8.92 -29.36
CA GLY A 107 -11.82 -7.54 -29.78
C GLY A 107 -10.63 -6.92 -30.47
N LEU A 108 -10.86 -5.73 -30.98
CA LEU A 108 -9.88 -4.84 -31.57
C LEU A 108 -8.80 -4.46 -30.55
N ILE A 109 -7.53 -4.63 -30.93
CA ILE A 109 -6.40 -4.66 -30.00
C ILE A 109 -6.18 -3.34 -29.25
N GLU A 110 -6.37 -2.20 -29.91
CA GLU A 110 -6.24 -0.88 -29.33
C GLU A 110 -7.59 -0.39 -28.80
N SER A 111 -8.61 -0.39 -29.65
CA SER A 111 -9.87 0.31 -29.37
C SER A 111 -10.80 -0.42 -28.40
N GLU A 112 -10.74 -1.75 -28.33
CA GLU A 112 -11.58 -2.57 -27.45
C GLU A 112 -10.77 -3.24 -26.33
N LEU A 113 -9.54 -3.67 -26.63
CA LEU A 113 -8.66 -4.35 -25.68
C LEU A 113 -7.65 -3.42 -25.00
N GLY A 114 -7.61 -2.13 -25.38
CA GLY A 114 -6.89 -1.08 -24.64
C GLY A 114 -5.37 -1.17 -24.71
N LEU A 115 -4.79 -1.80 -25.74
CA LEU A 115 -3.34 -1.94 -25.85
C LEU A 115 -2.67 -0.59 -26.15
N GLN A 116 -2.07 0.02 -25.13
CA GLN A 116 -1.25 1.23 -25.23
C GLN A 116 0.23 0.83 -25.16
N VAL A 117 1.03 1.29 -26.13
CA VAL A 117 2.41 0.81 -26.31
C VAL A 117 3.42 1.94 -26.53
N PRO A 118 4.71 1.72 -26.25
CA PRO A 118 5.78 2.62 -26.67
C PRO A 118 5.89 2.75 -28.21
N GLU A 119 6.39 3.89 -28.69
CA GLU A 119 6.74 4.11 -30.09
C GLU A 119 7.73 3.04 -30.61
N GLY A 120 7.47 2.55 -31.82
CA GLY A 120 8.24 1.49 -32.48
C GLY A 120 7.83 0.06 -32.10
N THR A 121 6.86 -0.11 -31.20
CA THR A 121 6.36 -1.45 -30.85
C THR A 121 5.76 -2.14 -32.06
N THR A 122 6.12 -3.41 -32.26
CA THR A 122 5.62 -4.24 -33.36
C THR A 122 4.76 -5.38 -32.82
N LEU A 123 3.62 -5.63 -33.47
CA LEU A 123 2.80 -6.81 -33.24
C LEU A 123 3.00 -7.80 -34.37
N SER A 124 3.18 -9.07 -34.03
CA SER A 124 3.35 -10.15 -35.00
C SER A 124 2.56 -11.39 -34.57
N THR A 125 2.30 -12.27 -35.54
CA THR A 125 1.78 -13.62 -35.34
C THR A 125 2.71 -14.64 -36.00
N ILE A 126 2.35 -15.91 -35.96
CA ILE A 126 3.01 -16.98 -36.72
C ILE A 126 2.00 -17.69 -37.63
N ASP A 127 2.47 -18.21 -38.76
CA ASP A 127 1.72 -19.16 -39.56
C ASP A 127 1.80 -20.59 -38.99
N GLY A 128 1.14 -21.54 -39.65
CA GLY A 128 1.14 -22.96 -39.24
C GLY A 128 2.51 -23.64 -39.31
N GLU A 129 3.51 -23.04 -39.98
CA GLU A 129 4.89 -23.52 -40.01
C GLU A 129 5.77 -22.82 -38.95
N GLY A 130 5.20 -21.88 -38.19
CA GLY A 130 5.90 -21.08 -37.19
C GLY A 130 6.65 -19.88 -37.77
N THR A 131 6.38 -19.50 -39.03
CA THR A 131 6.98 -18.34 -39.68
C THR A 131 6.35 -17.06 -39.17
N LEU A 132 7.18 -16.09 -38.76
CA LEU A 132 6.70 -14.80 -38.24
C LEU A 132 6.06 -13.94 -39.34
N ALA A 133 4.92 -13.34 -39.03
CA ALA A 133 4.23 -12.38 -39.87
C ALA A 133 3.86 -11.13 -39.05
N THR A 134 4.26 -9.95 -39.52
CA THR A 134 3.96 -8.68 -38.86
C THR A 134 2.52 -8.25 -39.12
N LEU A 135 1.80 -7.91 -38.05
CA LEU A 135 0.43 -7.40 -38.06
C LEU A 135 0.39 -5.87 -38.11
N GLY A 136 1.28 -5.21 -37.37
CA GLY A 136 1.34 -3.75 -37.35
C GLY A 136 2.51 -3.20 -36.56
N VAL A 137 2.80 -1.92 -36.77
CA VAL A 137 3.84 -1.18 -36.06
C VAL A 137 3.23 0.10 -35.50
N TYR A 138 3.41 0.36 -34.21
CA TYR A 138 2.98 1.60 -33.59
C TYR A 138 4.00 2.70 -33.87
N LEU A 139 3.59 3.72 -34.62
CA LEU A 139 4.50 4.78 -35.03
C LEU A 139 4.70 5.81 -33.94
N ASN A 140 3.63 6.41 -33.41
CA ASN A 140 3.66 7.36 -32.29
C ASN A 140 2.22 7.75 -31.90
N ALA A 141 2.07 8.56 -30.85
CA ALA A 141 0.77 9.03 -30.37
C ALA A 141 -0.01 9.89 -31.38
N GLU A 142 0.64 10.50 -32.37
CA GLU A 142 -0.01 11.39 -33.35
C GLU A 142 -0.50 10.61 -34.58
N THR A 143 0.26 9.59 -35.00
CA THR A 143 0.00 8.80 -36.22
C THR A 143 -0.71 7.48 -35.91
N GLY A 144 -0.52 6.93 -34.70
CA GLY A 144 -1.07 5.65 -34.28
C GLY A 144 -0.42 4.44 -34.93
N TRP A 145 -1.20 3.38 -35.07
CA TRP A 145 -0.78 2.12 -35.69
C TRP A 145 -0.76 2.19 -37.21
N LEU A 146 0.32 1.65 -37.79
CA LEU A 146 0.36 1.27 -39.19
C LEU A 146 0.10 -0.24 -39.31
N TRP A 147 -1.14 -0.60 -39.62
CA TRP A 147 -1.56 -1.99 -39.83
C TRP A 147 -1.17 -2.50 -41.21
N THR A 148 -0.62 -3.72 -41.29
CA THR A 148 -0.21 -4.32 -42.57
C THR A 148 -1.40 -4.69 -43.46
N SER A 149 -2.55 -5.01 -42.85
CA SER A 149 -3.84 -5.22 -43.52
C SER A 149 -4.54 -3.91 -43.94
N GLY A 150 -4.13 -2.77 -43.36
CA GLY A 150 -4.82 -1.48 -43.49
C GLY A 150 -5.99 -1.27 -42.52
N GLU A 151 -6.34 -2.28 -41.71
CA GLU A 151 -7.41 -2.22 -40.71
C GLU A 151 -6.89 -2.70 -39.35
N GLU A 152 -7.53 -2.25 -38.26
CA GLU A 152 -7.14 -2.66 -36.91
C GLU A 152 -7.27 -4.18 -36.72
N PHE A 153 -6.26 -4.78 -36.08
CA PHE A 153 -6.24 -6.21 -35.82
C PHE A 153 -7.17 -6.56 -34.63
N SER A 154 -8.02 -7.56 -34.83
CA SER A 154 -8.83 -8.17 -33.77
C SER A 154 -8.14 -9.42 -33.25
N LEU A 155 -8.13 -9.60 -31.93
CA LEU A 155 -7.63 -10.79 -31.26
C LEU A 155 -8.78 -11.60 -30.69
N ASP A 156 -8.88 -12.89 -31.04
CA ASP A 156 -9.93 -13.77 -30.52
C ASP A 156 -9.63 -14.32 -29.12
N VAL A 157 -10.67 -14.82 -28.44
CA VAL A 157 -10.54 -15.41 -27.09
C VAL A 157 -9.62 -16.63 -27.15
N GLY A 158 -8.53 -16.56 -26.38
CA GLY A 158 -7.54 -17.62 -26.26
C GLY A 158 -6.45 -17.59 -27.33
N GLU A 159 -6.47 -16.61 -28.24
CA GLU A 159 -5.35 -16.34 -29.14
C GLU A 159 -4.30 -15.47 -28.45
N ALA A 160 -3.08 -15.51 -28.96
CA ALA A 160 -2.00 -14.65 -28.50
C ALA A 160 -1.24 -14.03 -29.68
N ILE A 161 -0.52 -12.96 -29.38
CA ILE A 161 0.35 -12.24 -30.31
C ILE A 161 1.76 -12.14 -29.76
N ILE A 162 2.72 -11.92 -30.63
CA ILE A 162 4.08 -11.55 -30.27
C ILE A 162 4.15 -10.03 -30.24
N ILE A 163 4.54 -9.49 -29.09
CA ILE A 163 4.81 -8.07 -28.89
C ILE A 163 6.31 -7.88 -28.78
N SER A 164 6.87 -7.09 -29.70
CA SER A 164 8.28 -6.69 -29.71
C SER A 164 8.39 -5.21 -29.38
N SER A 165 8.93 -4.88 -28.20
CA SER A 165 9.05 -3.50 -27.69
C SER A 165 10.46 -3.19 -27.22
N SER A 166 10.89 -1.93 -27.37
CA SER A 166 12.20 -1.47 -26.87
C SER A 166 12.21 -1.22 -25.35
N SER A 167 11.05 -1.04 -24.73
CA SER A 167 10.87 -0.81 -23.29
C SER A 167 9.72 -1.62 -22.72
N ALA A 168 9.79 -1.92 -21.42
CA ALA A 168 8.72 -2.60 -20.72
C ALA A 168 7.55 -1.64 -20.43
N PHE A 169 6.34 -2.18 -20.41
CA PHE A 169 5.11 -1.42 -20.14
C PHE A 169 4.00 -2.31 -19.57
N ASP A 170 2.95 -1.67 -19.03
CA ASP A 170 1.78 -2.35 -18.49
C ASP A 170 0.62 -2.26 -19.48
N TRP A 171 0.17 -3.40 -19.99
CA TRP A 171 -1.08 -3.49 -20.75
C TRP A 171 -2.23 -3.65 -19.76
N THR A 172 -2.93 -2.54 -19.48
CA THR A 172 -4.07 -2.54 -18.56
C THR A 172 -5.36 -2.78 -19.32
N GLN A 173 -6.13 -3.77 -18.89
CA GLN A 173 -7.41 -4.13 -19.49
C GLN A 173 -8.48 -4.09 -18.42
N THR A 174 -9.50 -3.27 -18.65
CA THR A 174 -10.64 -3.18 -17.75
C THR A 174 -11.76 -4.03 -18.30
N PHE A 175 -12.19 -5.04 -17.52
CA PHE A 175 -13.44 -5.74 -17.83
C PHE A 175 -14.59 -5.00 -17.15
N ASP A 176 -15.19 -4.06 -17.86
CA ASP A 176 -16.49 -3.53 -17.48
C ASP A 176 -17.55 -4.49 -18.01
N VAL A 177 -18.10 -5.35 -17.16
CA VAL A 177 -19.37 -5.98 -17.51
C VAL A 177 -20.40 -4.87 -17.45
N GLU A 178 -20.90 -4.46 -18.60
CA GLU A 178 -22.02 -3.53 -18.68
C GLU A 178 -23.17 -4.08 -17.79
N GLY A 179 -23.35 -3.49 -16.60
CA GLY A 179 -24.37 -3.90 -15.62
C GLY A 179 -23.94 -4.81 -14.45
N VAL A 180 -22.65 -5.08 -14.21
CA VAL A 180 -22.19 -5.65 -12.91
C VAL A 180 -21.44 -4.59 -12.13
N GLU A 181 -22.12 -3.99 -11.15
CA GLU A 181 -21.44 -3.12 -10.21
C GLU A 181 -20.41 -3.93 -9.40
N ASN A 182 -19.17 -3.46 -9.34
CA ASN A 182 -18.15 -4.05 -8.49
C ASN A 182 -18.65 -3.93 -7.04
N PRO A 183 -18.78 -5.03 -6.27
CA PRO A 183 -19.42 -4.95 -4.96
C PRO A 183 -18.68 -3.96 -4.07
N LEU A 184 -19.43 -3.01 -3.48
CA LEU A 184 -18.90 -2.01 -2.56
C LEU A 184 -18.01 -2.68 -1.50
N SER A 185 -16.74 -2.31 -1.47
CA SER A 185 -15.74 -2.89 -0.58
C SER A 185 -14.86 -1.80 0.05
N LEU A 186 -14.05 -2.16 1.05
CA LEU A 186 -13.04 -1.29 1.67
C LEU A 186 -11.65 -1.76 1.24
N ALA A 187 -11.01 -1.01 0.33
CA ALA A 187 -9.63 -1.25 -0.10
C ALA A 187 -8.60 -0.89 0.98
N GLN A 188 -8.92 0.13 1.79
CA GLN A 188 -8.13 0.53 2.95
C GLN A 188 -9.05 0.67 4.17
N VAL A 189 -8.64 0.09 5.28
CA VAL A 189 -9.31 0.17 6.58
C VAL A 189 -8.45 0.96 7.57
N PRO A 190 -9.05 1.59 8.59
CA PRO A 190 -8.29 2.30 9.61
C PRO A 190 -7.38 1.33 10.39
N SER A 191 -6.34 1.87 11.03
CA SER A 191 -5.41 1.14 11.89
C SER A 191 -5.51 1.59 13.35
N GLU A 192 -5.09 0.73 14.28
CA GLU A 192 -5.01 1.08 15.70
C GLU A 192 -3.95 2.15 15.97
N GLN A 193 -4.20 3.03 16.93
CA GLN A 193 -3.26 4.10 17.31
C GLN A 193 -3.19 4.28 18.83
N THR A 194 -1.98 4.56 19.31
CA THR A 194 -1.72 5.05 20.66
C THR A 194 -1.13 6.44 20.57
N LEU A 195 -1.83 7.43 21.12
CA LEU A 195 -1.50 8.84 21.02
C LEU A 195 -1.31 9.43 22.42
N VAL A 196 -0.53 10.50 22.52
CA VAL A 196 -0.46 11.31 23.73
C VAL A 196 -1.46 12.46 23.61
N GLU A 197 -2.13 12.80 24.70
CA GLU A 197 -3.06 13.93 24.79
C GLU A 197 -2.45 15.20 24.16
N GLY A 198 -3.22 15.83 23.29
CA GLY A 198 -2.81 16.98 22.50
C GLY A 198 -2.29 16.66 21.09
N SER A 199 -2.00 15.40 20.77
CA SER A 199 -1.54 14.97 19.44
C SER A 199 -2.71 14.92 18.43
N PRO A 200 -2.45 15.02 17.12
CA PRO A 200 -3.48 14.81 16.11
C PRO A 200 -3.80 13.31 15.93
N LEU A 201 -5.07 12.97 15.74
CA LEU A 201 -5.55 11.66 15.29
C LEU A 201 -5.94 11.74 13.81
N LEU A 202 -5.48 10.78 13.02
CA LEU A 202 -5.84 10.61 11.61
C LEU A 202 -6.22 9.15 11.37
N LEU A 203 -7.49 8.91 11.04
CA LEU A 203 -7.97 7.60 10.58
C LEU A 203 -8.44 7.74 9.14
N GLU A 204 -8.03 6.80 8.30
CA GLU A 204 -8.32 6.83 6.86
C GLU A 204 -9.01 5.54 6.42
N ALA A 205 -9.88 5.67 5.44
CA ALA A 205 -10.50 4.54 4.77
C ALA A 205 -10.73 4.85 3.29
N VAL A 206 -10.59 3.82 2.45
CA VAL A 206 -10.83 3.92 1.01
C VAL A 206 -11.87 2.88 0.65
N ALA A 207 -13.03 3.32 0.18
CA ALA A 207 -14.05 2.46 -0.38
C ALA A 207 -13.96 2.46 -1.91
N GLU A 208 -14.25 1.33 -2.52
CA GLU A 208 -14.21 1.16 -3.97
C GLU A 208 -15.37 0.28 -4.47
N GLY A 209 -15.50 0.23 -5.79
CA GLY A 209 -16.48 -0.59 -6.50
C GLY A 209 -17.84 0.07 -6.76
N ALA A 210 -18.15 1.20 -6.13
CA ALA A 210 -19.40 1.92 -6.35
C ALA A 210 -19.20 3.42 -6.60
N ASP A 211 -20.11 4.03 -7.34
CA ASP A 211 -20.20 5.48 -7.53
C ASP A 211 -20.91 6.17 -6.34
N ASN A 212 -20.79 7.50 -6.22
CA ASN A 212 -21.49 8.30 -5.20
C ASN A 212 -21.27 7.80 -3.74
N LEU A 213 -20.02 7.46 -3.42
CA LEU A 213 -19.64 6.95 -2.10
C LEU A 213 -19.92 7.98 -0.98
N ALA A 214 -20.54 7.50 0.09
CA ALA A 214 -20.73 8.24 1.34
C ALA A 214 -20.08 7.50 2.51
N TYR A 215 -19.42 8.25 3.38
CA TYR A 215 -18.79 7.73 4.61
C TYR A 215 -19.56 8.18 5.85
N GLN A 216 -19.46 7.39 6.91
CA GLN A 216 -19.90 7.76 8.26
C GLN A 216 -18.98 7.08 9.27
N TRP A 217 -18.23 7.85 10.04
CA TRP A 217 -17.44 7.32 11.14
C TRP A 217 -18.28 7.08 12.38
N GLN A 218 -17.95 6.02 13.10
CA GLN A 218 -18.57 5.61 14.35
C GLN A 218 -17.51 5.50 15.44
N LYS A 219 -17.88 5.93 16.65
CA LYS A 219 -17.15 5.68 17.88
C LYS A 219 -18.00 4.82 18.81
N ASP A 220 -17.46 3.69 19.23
CA ASP A 220 -18.12 2.72 20.12
C ASP A 220 -19.53 2.33 19.64
N GLY A 221 -19.70 2.25 18.31
CA GLY A 221 -20.95 1.91 17.64
C GLY A 221 -21.93 3.07 17.43
N VAL A 222 -21.57 4.30 17.80
CA VAL A 222 -22.39 5.51 17.64
C VAL A 222 -21.79 6.41 16.55
N ASP A 223 -22.62 6.91 15.64
CA ASP A 223 -22.20 7.84 14.60
C ASP A 223 -21.60 9.13 15.17
N ILE A 224 -20.42 9.51 14.68
CA ILE A 224 -19.78 10.79 15.00
C ILE A 224 -20.43 11.86 14.09
N PRO A 225 -21.13 12.87 14.65
CA PRO A 225 -21.85 13.84 13.83
C PRO A 225 -20.93 14.59 12.88
N GLY A 226 -21.26 14.59 11.59
CA GLY A 226 -20.53 15.32 10.55
C GLY A 226 -19.28 14.62 10.01
N ALA A 227 -18.87 13.49 10.57
CA ALA A 227 -17.71 12.72 10.11
C ALA A 227 -18.04 11.90 8.85
N LYS A 228 -18.17 12.58 7.71
CA LYS A 228 -18.63 12.02 6.43
C LYS A 228 -17.57 11.92 5.33
N SER A 229 -16.32 12.17 5.68
CA SER A 229 -15.17 12.04 4.78
C SER A 229 -14.51 10.68 4.92
N ALA A 230 -13.75 10.28 3.88
CA ALA A 230 -12.84 9.14 3.90
C ALA A 230 -11.77 9.23 5.01
N VAL A 231 -11.48 10.46 5.47
CA VAL A 231 -10.55 10.74 6.57
C VAL A 231 -11.31 11.33 7.76
N LEU A 232 -11.12 10.75 8.94
CA LEU A 232 -11.47 11.34 10.23
C LEU A 232 -10.22 11.98 10.83
N SER A 233 -10.30 13.28 11.11
CA SER A 233 -9.23 14.04 11.74
C SER A 233 -9.70 14.68 13.04
N ILE A 234 -8.91 14.54 14.10
CA ILE A 234 -9.04 15.31 15.34
C ILE A 234 -7.71 16.01 15.55
N GLU A 235 -7.69 17.34 15.52
CA GLU A 235 -6.44 18.13 15.56
C GLU A 235 -5.67 17.96 16.86
N SER A 236 -6.39 17.77 17.97
CA SER A 236 -5.82 17.66 19.31
C SER A 236 -6.68 16.72 20.15
N VAL A 237 -6.20 15.49 20.36
CA VAL A 237 -6.95 14.46 21.09
C VAL A 237 -6.98 14.73 22.60
N ALA A 238 -8.13 14.50 23.22
CA ALA A 238 -8.31 14.43 24.67
C ALA A 238 -8.45 12.97 25.12
N LEU A 239 -8.33 12.70 26.42
CA LEU A 239 -8.56 11.36 26.98
C LEU A 239 -9.96 10.80 26.63
N SER A 240 -10.95 11.67 26.46
CA SER A 240 -12.31 11.29 26.05
C SER A 240 -12.40 10.79 24.61
N ASP A 241 -11.36 10.99 23.78
CA ASP A 241 -11.32 10.54 22.40
C ASP A 241 -10.87 9.08 22.27
N ALA A 242 -10.34 8.47 23.32
CA ALA A 242 -10.09 7.03 23.36
C ALA A 242 -11.38 6.23 23.14
N GLY A 243 -11.29 5.10 22.43
CA GLY A 243 -12.44 4.24 22.12
C GLY A 243 -12.22 3.39 20.85
N HIS A 244 -13.28 2.70 20.41
CA HIS A 244 -13.24 1.88 19.20
C HIS A 244 -13.85 2.63 18.02
N TYR A 245 -13.08 2.77 16.95
CA TYR A 245 -13.52 3.48 15.75
C TYR A 245 -13.80 2.52 14.61
N ALA A 246 -14.91 2.74 13.91
CA ALA A 246 -15.23 2.03 12.68
C ALA A 246 -15.77 3.01 11.65
N VAL A 247 -15.64 2.69 10.37
CA VAL A 247 -16.23 3.47 9.29
C VAL A 247 -17.28 2.64 8.57
N VAL A 248 -18.38 3.27 8.21
CA VAL A 248 -19.38 2.73 7.29
C VAL A 248 -19.24 3.48 5.98
N ALA A 249 -18.94 2.75 4.90
CA ALA A 249 -19.02 3.26 3.54
C ALA A 249 -20.34 2.77 2.91
N SER A 250 -21.02 3.64 2.17
CA SER A 250 -22.31 3.32 1.56
C SER A 250 -22.45 3.93 0.17
N SER A 251 -23.22 3.26 -0.68
CA SER A 251 -23.62 3.74 -2.00
C SER A 251 -24.90 3.02 -2.43
N GLY A 252 -25.84 3.74 -3.05
CA GLY A 252 -27.01 3.13 -3.72
C GLY A 252 -27.90 2.22 -2.87
N GLY A 253 -27.83 2.31 -1.53
CA GLY A 253 -28.54 1.42 -0.60
C GLY A 253 -27.73 0.22 -0.08
N SER A 254 -26.51 0.02 -0.58
CA SER A 254 -25.51 -0.90 -0.03
C SER A 254 -24.63 -0.20 1.00
N ALA A 255 -24.15 -0.95 2.00
CA ALA A 255 -23.20 -0.46 2.99
C ALA A 255 -22.21 -1.56 3.41
N VAL A 256 -20.96 -1.17 3.59
CA VAL A 256 -19.88 -1.99 4.15
C VAL A 256 -19.33 -1.29 5.38
N ARG A 257 -19.05 -2.05 6.45
CA ARG A 257 -18.51 -1.53 7.71
C ARG A 257 -17.16 -2.16 7.99
N SER A 258 -16.18 -1.35 8.37
CA SER A 258 -14.88 -1.86 8.80
C SER A 258 -15.00 -2.68 10.09
N LEU A 259 -13.98 -3.49 10.37
CA LEU A 259 -13.74 -3.94 11.73
C LEU A 259 -13.41 -2.72 12.61
N PRO A 260 -13.82 -2.72 13.89
CA PRO A 260 -13.46 -1.65 14.82
C PRO A 260 -11.95 -1.68 15.13
N VAL A 261 -11.31 -0.52 15.18
CA VAL A 261 -9.93 -0.34 15.63
C VAL A 261 -9.85 0.41 16.94
N SER A 262 -8.87 0.06 17.77
CA SER A 262 -8.65 0.69 19.08
C SER A 262 -7.83 1.97 18.95
N VAL A 263 -8.34 3.07 19.50
CA VAL A 263 -7.58 4.30 19.71
C VAL A 263 -7.39 4.50 21.21
N SER A 264 -6.14 4.52 21.64
CA SER A 264 -5.74 4.79 23.03
C SER A 264 -5.13 6.19 23.13
N VAL A 265 -5.52 6.93 24.17
CA VAL A 265 -4.94 8.25 24.48
C VAL A 265 -4.29 8.20 25.85
N GLU A 266 -2.99 8.41 25.88
CA GLU A 266 -2.21 8.51 27.10
C GLU A 266 -2.18 9.97 27.60
N PRO A 267 -2.26 10.21 28.91
CA PRO A 267 -2.19 11.55 29.45
C PRO A 267 -0.84 12.19 29.13
N LYS A 268 -0.85 13.48 28.81
CA LYS A 268 0.38 14.23 28.61
C LYS A 268 1.11 14.35 29.96
N VAL A 269 2.27 13.71 30.07
CA VAL A 269 3.12 13.85 31.25
C VAL A 269 3.72 15.25 31.24
N VAL A 270 3.29 16.09 32.18
CA VAL A 270 3.98 17.34 32.51
C VAL A 270 4.93 17.00 33.65
N GLU A 271 6.23 16.97 33.36
CA GLU A 271 7.22 16.84 34.43
C GLU A 271 7.08 18.02 35.39
N PRO A 272 7.06 17.79 36.72
CA PRO A 272 7.16 18.90 37.65
C PRO A 272 8.46 19.66 37.39
N PRO A 273 8.49 20.99 37.62
CA PRO A 273 9.71 21.76 37.46
C PRO A 273 10.83 21.11 38.30
N ALA A 274 12.02 21.01 37.71
CA ALA A 274 13.17 20.40 38.37
C ALA A 274 13.35 21.01 39.76
N SER A 275 13.47 20.16 40.79
CA SER A 275 13.71 20.64 42.15
C SER A 275 14.97 21.50 42.17
N PRO A 276 14.93 22.72 42.72
CA PRO A 276 16.09 23.60 42.72
C PRO A 276 17.23 22.98 43.53
N THR A 277 18.46 23.20 43.07
CA THR A 277 19.64 22.79 43.84
C THR A 277 20.07 23.92 44.77
N LEU A 278 20.19 23.64 46.06
CA LEU A 278 20.77 24.59 47.03
C LEU A 278 22.24 24.26 47.24
N THR A 279 23.09 25.27 47.07
CA THR A 279 24.51 25.21 47.44
C THR A 279 24.78 26.20 48.57
N ILE A 280 25.60 25.80 49.53
CA ILE A 280 25.95 26.62 50.69
C ILE A 280 27.47 26.81 50.70
N ALA A 281 27.90 28.07 50.71
CA ALA A 281 29.29 28.45 50.93
C ALA A 281 29.39 29.23 52.24
N VAL A 282 30.47 29.00 53.00
CA VAL A 282 30.74 29.70 54.26
C VAL A 282 32.10 30.36 54.17
N ASP A 283 32.13 31.69 54.33
CA ASP A 283 33.36 32.48 54.40
C ASP A 283 33.37 33.31 55.69
N GLY A 284 34.18 32.87 56.66
CA GLY A 284 34.26 33.47 57.98
C GLY A 284 32.91 33.48 58.73
N ARG A 285 32.26 34.65 58.79
CA ARG A 285 30.93 34.83 59.42
C ARG A 285 29.78 34.92 58.42
N LEU A 286 30.06 34.88 57.13
CA LEU A 286 29.07 34.99 56.06
C LEU A 286 28.70 33.59 55.55
N ILE A 287 27.41 33.35 55.37
CA ILE A 287 26.84 32.19 54.71
C ILE A 287 26.21 32.68 53.42
N GLU A 288 26.65 32.15 52.28
CA GLU A 288 26.02 32.38 50.99
C GLU A 288 25.25 31.12 50.59
N VAL A 289 23.95 31.28 50.37
CA VAL A 289 23.07 30.20 49.90
C VAL A 289 22.66 30.53 48.48
N THR A 290 23.11 29.72 47.53
CA THR A 290 22.79 29.89 46.11
C THR A 290 21.82 28.81 45.67
N ILE A 291 20.68 29.24 45.15
CA ILE A 291 19.66 28.39 44.54
C ILE A 291 19.93 28.39 43.03
N LEU A 292 20.11 27.20 42.45
CA LEU A 292 20.09 26.99 41.01
C LEU A 292 18.67 26.58 40.61
N GLY A 293 18.04 27.32 39.70
CA GLY A 293 16.65 27.12 39.30
C GLY A 293 16.34 27.73 37.93
N GLU A 294 15.06 27.71 37.54
CA GLU A 294 14.59 28.29 36.28
C GLU A 294 14.65 29.82 36.30
N VAL A 295 15.19 30.43 35.24
CA VAL A 295 15.31 31.89 35.10
C VAL A 295 13.94 32.55 35.24
N GLY A 296 13.83 33.58 36.07
CA GLY A 296 12.57 34.27 36.34
C GLY A 296 11.67 33.60 37.38
N GLN A 297 11.96 32.37 37.84
CA GLN A 297 11.24 31.79 38.96
C GLN A 297 11.56 32.55 40.25
N SER A 298 10.56 32.82 41.07
CA SER A 298 10.71 33.48 42.37
C SER A 298 10.91 32.46 43.47
N TYR A 299 11.94 32.67 44.31
CA TYR A 299 12.21 31.87 45.49
C TYR A 299 12.29 32.73 46.75
N GLN A 300 11.72 32.23 47.84
CA GLN A 300 11.91 32.74 49.20
C GLN A 300 12.84 31.81 49.98
N LEU A 301 13.92 32.34 50.53
CA LEU A 301 14.80 31.59 51.41
C LEU A 301 14.34 31.73 52.86
N GLN A 302 14.20 30.60 53.55
CA GLN A 302 13.97 30.57 54.99
C GLN A 302 15.09 29.82 55.70
N GLY A 303 15.44 30.30 56.90
CA GLY A 303 16.42 29.67 57.78
C GLY A 303 15.79 29.25 59.11
N THR A 304 16.30 28.16 59.70
CA THR A 304 15.91 27.69 61.03
C THR A 304 17.13 27.21 61.82
N GLU A 305 17.00 27.19 63.14
CA GLU A 305 17.98 26.61 64.06
C GLU A 305 17.43 25.39 64.83
N ASP A 306 16.11 25.12 64.73
CA ASP A 306 15.40 24.12 65.52
C ASP A 306 14.40 23.28 64.71
N PHE A 307 14.24 23.55 63.41
CA PHE A 307 13.25 22.98 62.50
C PHE A 307 11.78 23.27 62.84
N GLN A 308 11.51 24.05 63.89
CA GLN A 308 10.18 24.44 64.32
C GLN A 308 9.87 25.88 63.92
N THR A 309 10.83 26.78 64.16
CA THR A 309 10.70 28.21 63.88
C THR A 309 11.52 28.55 62.65
N TRP A 310 10.85 29.00 61.59
CA TRP A 310 11.47 29.41 60.35
C TRP A 310 11.44 30.93 60.21
N PHE A 311 12.57 31.52 59.84
CA PHE A 311 12.73 32.95 59.65
C PHE A 311 13.04 33.26 58.20
N ASP A 312 12.39 34.29 57.65
CA ASP A 312 12.68 34.75 56.30
C ASP A 312 14.10 35.33 56.19
N ARG A 313 14.74 35.01 55.06
CA ARG A 313 16.07 35.49 54.69
C ARG A 313 16.08 36.27 53.37
N GLY A 314 14.90 36.48 52.78
CA GLY A 314 14.68 37.27 51.58
C GLY A 314 13.98 36.47 50.49
N GLY A 315 13.46 37.18 49.50
CA GLY A 315 12.91 36.61 48.27
C GLY A 315 13.46 37.32 47.04
N ALA A 316 13.77 36.58 45.98
CA ALA A 316 14.31 37.12 44.74
C ALA A 316 14.06 36.18 43.56
N LEU A 317 14.05 36.75 42.35
CA LEU A 317 13.96 36.03 41.09
C LEU A 317 15.32 35.40 40.75
N VAL A 318 15.29 34.21 40.16
CA VAL A 318 16.46 33.61 39.53
C VAL A 318 16.89 34.48 38.35
N ASN A 319 18.15 34.89 38.35
CA ASN A 319 18.73 35.74 37.31
C ASN A 319 18.95 34.98 35.98
N GLU A 320 19.38 35.69 34.94
CA GLU A 320 19.65 35.12 33.60
C GLU A 320 20.70 33.99 33.60
N ASN A 321 21.54 33.91 34.64
CA ASN A 321 22.53 32.83 34.81
C ASN A 321 21.94 31.59 35.52
N GLY A 322 20.62 31.53 35.75
CA GLY A 322 19.95 30.40 36.39
C GLY A 322 20.19 30.32 37.90
N THR A 323 20.60 31.42 38.55
CA THR A 323 20.91 31.44 39.98
C THR A 323 20.26 32.57 40.76
N VAL A 324 20.04 32.37 42.06
CA VAL A 324 19.77 33.44 43.02
C VAL A 324 20.54 33.17 44.31
N THR A 325 21.22 34.19 44.84
CA THR A 325 22.09 34.07 46.01
C THR A 325 21.58 34.93 47.17
N PHE A 326 21.44 34.30 48.33
CA PHE A 326 21.08 34.95 49.59
C PHE A 326 22.27 34.94 50.54
N ARG A 327 22.31 35.95 51.41
CA ARG A 327 23.37 36.13 52.40
C ARG A 327 22.80 36.07 53.80
N ASP A 328 23.46 35.30 54.66
CA ASP A 328 23.14 35.18 56.07
C ASP A 328 24.42 35.23 56.92
N ARG A 329 24.29 35.39 58.24
CA ARG A 329 25.41 35.40 59.17
C ARG A 329 25.34 34.23 60.14
N VAL A 330 26.48 33.60 60.38
CA VAL A 330 26.63 32.48 61.33
C VAL A 330 26.17 32.92 62.73
N SER A 331 25.25 32.18 63.36
CA SER A 331 24.87 32.40 64.76
C SER A 331 25.86 31.72 65.71
N ARG A 332 26.07 32.30 66.89
CA ARG A 332 26.99 31.75 67.89
C ARG A 332 26.37 30.48 68.51
N GLY A 333 26.87 29.32 68.09
CA GLY A 333 26.72 28.06 68.84
C GLY A 333 25.58 27.12 68.42
N LYS A 334 24.86 27.38 67.31
CA LYS A 334 23.89 26.43 66.74
C LYS A 334 24.09 26.28 65.24
N GLY A 335 23.85 25.08 64.71
CA GLY A 335 23.78 24.85 63.26
C GLY A 335 22.59 25.60 62.66
N ARG A 336 22.70 25.99 61.39
CA ARG A 336 21.62 26.66 60.65
C ARG A 336 21.24 25.82 59.44
N TYR A 337 19.93 25.63 59.26
CA TYR A 337 19.35 24.89 58.15
C TYR A 337 18.53 25.83 57.28
N TYR A 338 18.49 25.55 55.98
CA TYR A 338 17.83 26.39 54.99
C TYR A 338 16.83 25.58 54.18
N ARG A 339 15.76 26.24 53.75
CA ARG A 339 14.85 25.73 52.72
C ARG A 339 14.52 26.86 51.74
N ALA A 340 14.40 26.50 50.47
CA ALA A 340 13.82 27.37 49.46
C ALA A 340 12.33 27.08 49.34
N ILE A 341 11.53 28.13 49.22
CA ILE A 341 10.09 28.06 48.94
C ILE A 341 9.87 28.68 47.56
N VAL A 342 9.27 27.91 46.65
CA VAL A 342 8.82 28.41 45.35
C VAL A 342 7.63 29.34 45.61
N LEU A 343 7.67 30.55 45.05
CA LEU A 343 6.52 31.46 45.06
C LEU A 343 5.80 31.36 43.71
N GLU A 344 4.50 31.10 43.75
CA GLU A 344 3.60 31.15 42.57
C GLU A 344 3.34 32.59 42.10
#